data_AF-A0AA87CQJ5-F1
#
_entry.id   AF-A0AA87CQJ5-F1
#
_cell.length_a   1.000
_cell.length_b   1.000
_cell.length_c   1.000
_cell.angle_alpha   90.00
_cell.angle_beta   90.00
_cell.angle_gamma   90.00
#
_symmetry.space_group_name_H-M   'P 1'
#
loop_
_entity.id
_entity.type
_entity.pdbx_description
1 polymer ?
#
loop_
_entity_poly.entity_id
_entity_poly.type
_entity_poly.pdbx_seq_one_letter_code
_entity_poly.pdbx_strand_id
1 'polypeptide(L)'
;MLNITGKFVAGITYLPVDDLKSINSVLIVLQTLNEPIEVEVLNFNDLSLSQSSSSHVNYYQQTDDMFVLVSSLIKSWIRNHPVANANK
;
A
#
# COMPACT_ATOMS: atom_id res chain seq x y z
N MET A 1 26.53 -5.30 13.99
CA MET A 1 26.52 -5.03 12.53
C MET A 1 25.25 -5.65 11.98
N LEU A 2 24.27 -4.84 11.59
CA LEU A 2 23.01 -5.34 11.02
C LEU A 2 23.32 -5.86 9.62
N ASN A 3 23.20 -7.18 9.43
CA ASN A 3 23.47 -7.82 8.16
C ASN A 3 22.22 -7.69 7.29
N ILE A 4 22.12 -6.59 6.53
CA ILE A 4 21.01 -6.37 5.62
C ILE A 4 21.31 -7.16 4.33
N THR A 5 20.72 -8.34 4.21
CA THR A 5 20.69 -9.09 2.95
C THR A 5 19.65 -8.47 2.03
N GLY A 6 20.11 -7.76 0.99
CA GLY A 6 19.26 -7.21 -0.07
C GLY A 6 20.10 -6.92 -1.31
N LYS A 7 19.55 -7.17 -2.50
CA LYS A 7 20.17 -6.76 -3.77
C LYS A 7 19.78 -5.31 -4.02
N PHE A 8 20.74 -4.45 -4.37
CA PHE A 8 20.40 -3.13 -4.88
C PHE A 8 19.61 -3.28 -6.19
N VAL A 9 18.35 -2.87 -6.17
CA VAL A 9 17.50 -2.79 -7.36
C VAL A 9 17.51 -1.33 -7.79
N ALA A 10 17.81 -1.07 -9.06
CA ALA A 10 17.75 0.28 -9.60
C ALA A 10 16.29 0.72 -9.75
N GLY A 11 15.99 1.97 -9.37
CA GLY A 11 14.67 2.58 -9.50
C GLY A 11 13.75 2.36 -8.29
N ILE A 12 12.49 2.79 -8.43
CA ILE A 12 11.46 2.68 -7.39
C ILE A 12 10.77 1.33 -7.51
N THR A 13 10.67 0.61 -6.39
CA THR A 13 9.90 -0.63 -6.28
C THR A 13 8.54 -0.32 -5.66
N TYR A 14 7.47 -0.49 -6.43
CA TYR A 14 6.10 -0.27 -5.98
C TYR A 14 5.52 -1.53 -5.34
N LEU A 15 4.67 -1.37 -4.32
CA LEU A 15 3.96 -2.49 -3.71
C LEU A 15 2.87 -3.02 -4.65
N PRO A 16 2.86 -4.31 -5.00
CA PRO A 16 1.75 -4.91 -5.70
C PRO A 16 0.50 -4.97 -4.79
N VAL A 17 -0.67 -5.13 -5.40
CA VAL A 17 -1.94 -5.22 -4.68
C VAL A 17 -1.94 -6.35 -3.66
N ASP A 18 -1.35 -7.49 -3.97
CA ASP A 18 -1.31 -8.64 -3.07
C ASP A 18 -0.44 -8.41 -1.83
N ASP A 19 0.62 -7.61 -1.95
CA ASP A 19 1.43 -7.21 -0.79
C ASP A 19 0.66 -6.22 0.09
N LEU A 20 -0.11 -5.30 -0.50
CA LEU A 20 -0.99 -4.39 0.24
C LEU A 20 -2.08 -5.15 1.00
N LYS A 21 -2.69 -6.16 0.37
CA LYS A 21 -3.63 -7.06 1.05
C LYS A 21 -2.93 -7.83 2.17
N SER A 22 -1.75 -8.38 1.94
CA SER A 22 -1.00 -9.12 2.95
C SER A 22 -0.67 -8.25 4.18
N ILE A 23 -0.28 -7.00 3.97
CA ILE A 23 -0.06 -6.02 5.05
C ILE A 23 -1.38 -5.76 5.80
N ASN A 24 -2.48 -5.54 5.09
CA ASN A 24 -3.79 -5.29 5.71
C ASN A 24 -4.28 -6.50 6.52
N SER A 25 -4.11 -7.74 6.03
CA SER A 25 -4.38 -8.97 6.79
C SER A 25 -3.61 -9.00 8.10
N VAL A 26 -2.30 -8.69 8.08
CA VAL A 26 -1.47 -8.66 9.29
C VAL A 26 -1.98 -7.61 10.27
N LEU A 27 -2.38 -6.43 9.79
CA LEU A 27 -2.94 -5.37 10.64
C LEU A 27 -4.27 -5.80 11.29
N ILE A 28 -5.18 -6.41 10.53
CA ILE A 28 -6.45 -6.95 11.03
C ILE A 28 -6.16 -7.96 12.16
N VAL A 29 -5.27 -8.91 11.94
CA VAL A 29 -4.90 -9.92 12.97
C VAL A 29 -4.34 -9.27 14.23
N LEU A 30 -3.50 -8.25 14.09
CA LEU A 30 -2.84 -7.60 15.23
C LEU A 30 -3.76 -6.64 15.98
N GLN A 31 -4.76 -6.04 15.32
CA GLN A 31 -5.53 -4.92 15.87
C GLN A 31 -7.01 -5.23 16.12
N THR A 32 -7.55 -6.29 15.52
CA THR A 32 -8.97 -6.66 15.66
C THR A 32 -9.09 -8.06 16.26
N LEU A 33 -9.45 -8.13 17.54
CA LEU A 33 -9.80 -9.39 18.18
C LEU A 33 -11.18 -9.82 17.67
N ASN A 34 -11.27 -11.01 17.07
CA ASN A 34 -12.50 -11.69 16.62
C ASN A 34 -13.14 -11.25 15.30
N GLU A 35 -12.42 -10.55 14.42
CA GLU A 35 -12.90 -10.27 13.05
C GLU A 35 -12.38 -11.28 12.01
N PRO A 36 -13.05 -11.42 10.84
CA PRO A 36 -12.54 -12.21 9.74
C PRO A 36 -11.13 -11.74 9.34
N ILE A 37 -10.19 -12.69 9.28
CA ILE A 37 -8.76 -12.43 8.95
C ILE A 37 -8.58 -12.09 7.46
N GLU A 38 -9.57 -12.43 6.64
CA GLU A 38 -9.52 -12.19 5.20
C GLU A 38 -9.78 -10.72 4.88
N VAL A 39 -8.95 -10.17 3.99
CA VAL A 39 -9.13 -8.82 3.47
C VAL A 39 -10.31 -8.80 2.53
N GLU A 40 -11.43 -8.29 3.02
CA GLU A 40 -12.59 -8.02 2.20
C GLU A 40 -12.35 -6.74 1.38
N VAL A 41 -12.16 -6.90 0.06
CA VAL A 41 -12.08 -5.78 -0.88
C VAL A 41 -13.49 -5.32 -1.21
N LEU A 42 -13.82 -4.09 -0.82
CA LEU A 42 -15.12 -3.49 -1.08
C LEU A 42 -15.26 -3.04 -2.54
N ASN A 43 -14.20 -2.47 -3.09
CA ASN A 43 -14.17 -1.99 -4.47
C ASN A 43 -12.77 -2.17 -5.09
N PHE A 44 -12.70 -3.02 -6.11
CA PHE A 44 -11.45 -3.33 -6.80
C PHE A 44 -10.88 -2.14 -7.60
N ASN A 45 -11.73 -1.27 -8.12
CA ASN A 45 -11.30 -0.08 -8.84
C ASN A 45 -10.62 0.90 -7.87
N ASP A 46 -11.23 1.12 -6.71
CA ASP A 46 -10.68 1.99 -5.66
C ASP A 46 -9.35 1.45 -5.15
N LEU A 47 -9.24 0.14 -4.96
CA LEU A 47 -7.99 -0.54 -4.59
C LEU A 47 -6.89 -0.32 -5.63
N SER A 48 -7.21 -0.51 -6.91
CA SER A 48 -6.26 -0.35 -8.02
C SER A 48 -5.85 1.12 -8.21
N LEU A 49 -6.76 2.06 -8.01
CA LEU A 49 -6.48 3.50 -8.05
C LEU A 49 -5.61 3.92 -6.87
N SER A 50 -5.82 3.35 -5.68
CA SER A 50 -4.95 3.59 -4.53
C SER A 50 -3.54 3.08 -4.79
N GLN A 51 -3.39 1.83 -5.24
CA GLN A 51 -2.10 1.21 -5.50
C GLN A 51 -1.29 1.96 -6.57
N SER A 52 -1.93 2.39 -7.66
CA SER A 52 -1.27 3.09 -8.78
C SER A 52 -1.00 4.59 -8.53
N SER A 53 -1.44 5.14 -7.39
CA SER A 53 -1.33 6.58 -7.13
C SER A 53 0.12 7.09 -7.09
N SER A 54 1.03 6.35 -6.47
CA SER A 54 2.46 6.71 -6.42
C SER A 54 3.09 6.73 -7.81
N SER A 55 2.81 5.73 -8.66
CA SER A 55 3.39 5.69 -10.01
C SER A 55 2.82 6.79 -10.90
N HIS A 56 1.55 7.15 -10.74
CA HIS A 56 0.99 8.33 -11.40
C HIS A 56 1.67 9.62 -10.96
N VAL A 57 1.88 9.82 -9.65
CA VAL A 57 2.57 11.00 -9.13
C VAL A 57 4.01 11.06 -9.63
N ASN A 58 4.76 9.94 -9.58
CA ASN A 58 6.10 9.85 -10.14
C ASN A 58 6.12 10.24 -11.63
N TYR A 59 5.20 9.69 -12.43
CA TYR A 59 5.13 9.98 -13.87
C TYR A 59 4.79 11.44 -14.17
N TYR A 60 3.80 12.03 -13.51
CA TYR A 60 3.38 13.40 -13.85
C TYR A 60 4.25 14.48 -13.22
N GLN A 61 4.77 14.25 -12.01
CA GLN A 61 5.58 15.22 -11.28
C GLN A 61 7.08 15.01 -11.50
N GLN A 62 7.49 13.91 -12.15
CA GLN A 62 8.88 13.58 -12.43
C GLN A 62 9.73 13.59 -11.15
N THR A 63 9.21 12.98 -10.08
CA THR A 63 9.83 13.00 -8.75
C THR A 63 10.11 11.59 -8.23
N ASP A 64 11.34 11.38 -7.77
CA ASP A 64 11.77 10.18 -7.06
C ASP A 64 11.79 10.39 -5.53
N ASP A 65 11.22 11.50 -5.04
CA ASP A 65 11.08 11.75 -3.60
C ASP A 65 10.13 10.73 -2.98
N MET A 66 10.70 9.76 -2.27
CA MET A 66 9.95 8.67 -1.63
C MET A 66 8.91 9.17 -0.62
N PHE A 67 9.09 10.32 0.03
CA PHE A 67 8.09 10.86 0.95
C PHE A 67 6.86 11.35 0.20
N VAL A 68 7.07 11.99 -0.96
CA VAL A 68 5.98 12.41 -1.85
C VAL A 68 5.24 11.17 -2.39
N LEU A 69 5.97 10.18 -2.89
CA LEU A 69 5.39 8.97 -3.46
C LEU A 69 4.61 8.17 -2.41
N VAL A 70 5.19 7.93 -1.23
CA VAL A 70 4.52 7.19 -0.14
C VAL A 70 3.32 7.96 0.40
N SER A 71 3.42 9.29 0.58
CA SER A 71 2.27 10.07 1.05
C SER A 71 1.09 10.06 0.09
N SER A 72 1.34 10.00 -1.23
CA SER A 72 0.27 9.86 -2.22
C SER A 72 -0.46 8.51 -2.13
N LEU A 73 0.28 7.41 -1.94
CA LEU A 73 -0.30 6.07 -1.69
C LEU A 73 -1.17 6.07 -0.44
N ILE A 74 -0.62 6.50 0.69
CA ILE A 74 -1.32 6.50 1.99
C ILE A 74 -2.58 7.36 1.89
N LYS A 75 -2.47 8.58 1.33
CA LYS A 75 -3.61 9.47 1.14
C LYS A 75 -4.69 8.83 0.26
N SER A 76 -4.30 8.21 -0.85
CA SER A 76 -5.24 7.59 -1.78
C SER A 76 -5.94 6.39 -1.14
N TRP A 77 -5.20 5.54 -0.42
CA TRP A 77 -5.73 4.38 0.29
C TRP A 77 -6.77 4.80 1.34
N ILE A 78 -6.42 5.74 2.22
CA ILE A 78 -7.33 6.21 3.28
C ILE A 78 -8.59 6.84 2.69
N ARG A 79 -8.47 7.64 1.62
CA ARG A 79 -9.61 8.34 1.03
C ARG A 79 -10.54 7.43 0.25
N ASN A 80 -10.00 6.44 -0.45
CA ASN A 80 -10.79 5.54 -1.28
C ASN A 80 -11.41 4.40 -0.46
N HIS A 81 -10.90 4.13 0.75
CA HIS A 81 -11.41 3.11 1.67
C HIS A 81 -11.64 1.75 0.96
N PRO A 82 -10.62 1.21 0.26
CA PRO A 82 -10.81 0.09 -0.67
C PRO A 82 -11.18 -1.24 0.00
N VAL A 83 -10.94 -1.38 1.30
CA VAL A 83 -11.17 -2.62 2.06
C VAL A 83 -12.13 -2.37 3.23
N ALA A 84 -12.71 -3.42 3.80
CA ALA A 84 -13.69 -3.30 4.87
C ALA A 84 -13.11 -2.79 6.20
N ASN A 85 -11.84 -3.14 6.49
CA ASN A 85 -11.20 -2.83 7.77
C ASN A 85 -9.71 -2.45 7.62
N ALA A 86 -9.12 -1.86 8.66
CA ALA A 86 -7.72 -1.47 8.74
C ALA A 86 -7.25 -0.55 7.58
N ASN A 87 -8.11 0.38 7.15
CA ASN A 87 -7.77 1.39 6.13
C ASN A 87 -6.85 2.50 6.64
N LYS A 88 -6.70 2.66 7.96
CA LYS A 88 -5.88 3.67 8.63
C LYS A 88 -4.79 2.98 9.43
#